data_AF-A0A060C4T5-F1
#
_entry.id   AF-A0A060C4T5-F1
#
_cell.length_a   1.000
_cell.length_b   1.000
_cell.length_c   1.000
_cell.angle_alpha   90.00
_cell.angle_beta   90.00
_cell.angle_gamma   90.00
#
_symmetry.space_group_name_H-M   'P 1'
#
loop_
_entity.id
_entity.type
_entity.pdbx_description
1 polymer ?
#
loop_
_entity_poly.entity_id
_entity_poly.type
_entity_poly.pdbx_seq_one_letter_code
_entity_poly.pdbx_strand_id
1 'polypeptide(L)'
;AMYFDPALPVDQRVEDLLSRMTLDEKLAQMCSDMATALAGMPAEKLVARLHGQHPNGLGRYTQYSVVGIAGARQIAEMSNTLQNFYCKHTRLGIPVMLQTENLSGYPGFGGTIFPAMLGAAATFDESLVEQMGGVIGRETRAVGAAQGLSPVL
;
A
#
# COMPACT_ATOMS: atom_id res chain seq x y z
N ALA A 1 -4.15 -0.50 -24.40
CA ALA A 1 -4.66 -1.80 -23.94
C ALA A 1 -5.97 -1.56 -23.19
N MET A 2 -6.93 -2.48 -23.22
CA MET A 2 -8.26 -2.27 -22.65
C MET A 2 -8.22 -2.13 -21.13
N TYR A 3 -7.28 -2.80 -20.44
CA TYR A 3 -7.18 -2.72 -18.98
C TYR A 3 -6.92 -1.30 -18.44
N PHE A 4 -6.41 -0.38 -19.28
CA PHE A 4 -6.23 1.04 -18.94
C PHE A 4 -7.49 1.88 -19.09
N ASP A 5 -8.53 1.40 -19.78
CA ASP A 5 -9.76 2.16 -20.01
C ASP A 5 -10.65 2.12 -18.74
N PRO A 6 -10.83 3.24 -18.03
CA PRO A 6 -11.64 3.27 -16.82
C PRO A 6 -13.15 3.17 -17.09
N ALA A 7 -13.60 3.30 -18.36
CA ALA A 7 -15.01 3.18 -18.71
C ALA A 7 -15.48 1.72 -18.85
N LEU A 8 -14.54 0.77 -18.97
CA LEU A 8 -14.86 -0.66 -19.10
C LEU A 8 -15.12 -1.30 -17.72
N PRO A 9 -15.99 -2.34 -17.65
CA PRO A 9 -16.20 -3.11 -16.43
C PRO A 9 -14.91 -3.72 -15.88
N VAL A 10 -14.81 -3.83 -14.55
CA VAL A 10 -13.62 -4.37 -13.86
C VAL A 10 -13.24 -5.74 -14.40
N ASP A 11 -14.19 -6.66 -14.58
CA ASP A 11 -13.91 -8.02 -15.05
C ASP A 11 -13.28 -8.03 -16.45
N GLN A 12 -13.71 -7.15 -17.35
CA GLN A 12 -13.12 -7.04 -18.69
C GLN A 12 -11.69 -6.50 -18.64
N ARG A 13 -11.43 -5.54 -17.75
CA ARG A 13 -10.08 -4.98 -17.55
C ARG A 13 -9.15 -6.01 -16.92
N VAL A 14 -9.65 -6.81 -15.97
CA VAL A 14 -8.91 -7.90 -15.33
C VAL A 14 -8.57 -8.98 -16.34
N GLU A 15 -9.51 -9.41 -17.17
CA GLU A 15 -9.27 -10.44 -18.20
C GLU A 15 -8.24 -9.95 -19.25
N ASP A 16 -8.38 -8.71 -19.74
CA ASP A 16 -7.39 -8.12 -20.65
C ASP A 16 -6.00 -8.01 -20.00
N LEU A 17 -5.92 -7.68 -18.70
CA LEU A 17 -4.64 -7.63 -17.99
C LEU A 17 -4.04 -9.04 -17.82
N LEU A 18 -4.80 -10.01 -17.32
CA LEU A 18 -4.35 -11.37 -17.04
C LEU A 18 -3.89 -12.12 -18.29
N SER A 19 -4.56 -11.91 -19.42
CA SER A 19 -4.18 -12.47 -20.72
C SER A 19 -2.86 -11.91 -21.26
N ARG A 20 -2.43 -10.73 -20.80
CA ARG A 20 -1.16 -10.08 -21.17
C ARG A 20 0.00 -10.44 -20.26
N MET A 21 -0.26 -11.05 -19.11
CA MET A 21 0.76 -11.38 -18.11
C MET A 21 1.54 -12.65 -18.45
N THR A 22 2.85 -12.62 -18.24
CA THR A 22 3.67 -13.83 -18.18
C THR A 22 3.37 -14.61 -16.90
N LEU A 23 3.85 -15.86 -16.80
CA LEU A 23 3.75 -16.61 -15.55
C LEU A 23 4.48 -15.88 -14.40
N ASP A 24 5.67 -15.34 -14.66
CA ASP A 24 6.48 -14.66 -13.63
C ASP A 24 5.81 -13.40 -13.09
N GLU A 25 5.12 -12.63 -13.94
CA GLU A 25 4.34 -11.48 -13.49
C GLU A 25 3.12 -11.90 -12.66
N LYS A 26 2.48 -13.03 -12.99
CA LYS A 26 1.38 -13.58 -12.17
C LYS A 26 1.88 -13.99 -10.80
N LEU A 27 3.04 -14.67 -10.75
CA LEU A 27 3.71 -15.01 -9.50
C LEU A 27 4.08 -13.75 -8.70
N ALA A 28 4.61 -12.72 -9.36
CA ALA A 28 4.95 -11.46 -8.72
C ALA A 28 3.75 -10.79 -8.02
N GLN A 29 2.56 -10.84 -8.62
CA GLN A 29 1.32 -10.31 -8.02
C GLN A 29 0.87 -11.09 -6.77
N MET A 30 1.32 -12.33 -6.59
CA MET A 30 1.04 -13.13 -5.39
C MET A 30 2.04 -12.90 -4.25
N CYS A 31 3.17 -12.25 -4.53
CA CYS A 31 4.24 -12.00 -3.57
C CYS A 31 4.02 -10.73 -2.74
N SER A 32 4.64 -10.70 -1.55
CA SER A 32 4.71 -9.55 -0.67
C SER A 32 6.16 -9.30 -0.27
N ASP A 33 6.51 -8.04 -0.04
CA ASP A 33 7.80 -7.65 0.54
C ASP A 33 7.59 -6.59 1.65
N MET A 34 8.64 -6.26 2.40
CA MET A 34 8.64 -5.18 3.39
C MET A 34 9.41 -3.97 2.86
N ALA A 35 8.86 -2.77 3.06
CA ALA A 35 9.47 -1.53 2.59
C ALA A 35 10.53 -0.94 3.55
N THR A 36 10.79 -1.59 4.70
CA THR A 36 11.72 -1.08 5.74
C THR A 36 13.12 -0.82 5.20
N ALA A 37 13.63 -1.68 4.32
CA ALA A 37 14.95 -1.52 3.71
C ALA A 37 15.03 -0.42 2.63
N LEU A 38 13.89 0.19 2.27
CA LEU A 38 13.79 1.30 1.31
C LEU A 38 13.68 2.66 2.01
N ALA A 39 13.40 2.67 3.32
CA ALA A 39 13.22 3.87 4.11
C ALA A 39 14.44 4.79 4.07
N GLY A 40 14.21 6.07 3.76
CA GLY A 40 15.27 7.07 3.71
C GLY A 40 16.24 6.92 2.53
N MET A 41 16.01 5.97 1.62
CA MET A 41 16.83 5.81 0.42
C MET A 41 16.53 6.95 -0.57
N PRO A 42 17.55 7.57 -1.19
CA PRO A 42 17.36 8.47 -2.31
C PRO A 42 16.61 7.78 -3.46
N ALA A 43 15.74 8.53 -4.15
CA ALA A 43 14.83 7.97 -5.16
C ALA A 43 15.55 7.20 -6.27
N GLU A 44 16.70 7.71 -6.74
CA GLU A 44 17.50 7.08 -7.79
C GLU A 44 18.08 5.72 -7.35
N LYS A 45 18.53 5.62 -6.09
CA LYS A 45 19.05 4.36 -5.54
C LYS A 45 17.93 3.35 -5.31
N LEU A 46 16.76 3.83 -4.87
CA LEU A 46 15.57 3.02 -4.69
C LEU A 46 15.14 2.41 -6.03
N VAL A 47 15.00 3.22 -7.09
CA VAL A 47 14.65 2.75 -8.44
C VAL A 47 15.66 1.73 -8.97
N ALA A 48 16.96 2.01 -8.84
CA ALA A 48 18.01 1.07 -9.27
C ALA A 48 17.92 -0.28 -8.54
N ARG A 49 17.64 -0.26 -7.23
CA ARG A 49 17.43 -1.47 -6.43
C ARG A 49 16.20 -2.27 -6.89
N LEU A 50 15.08 -1.60 -7.15
CA LEU A 50 13.85 -2.27 -7.57
C LEU A 50 13.96 -2.95 -8.93
N HIS A 51 14.75 -2.40 -9.86
CA HIS A 51 15.03 -3.08 -11.12
C HIS A 51 15.66 -4.48 -10.93
N GLY A 52 16.50 -4.65 -9.91
CA GLY A 52 17.09 -5.94 -9.58
C GLY A 52 16.17 -6.85 -8.76
N GLN A 53 15.39 -6.28 -7.83
CA GLN A 53 14.57 -7.06 -6.90
C GLN A 53 13.22 -7.49 -7.49
N HIS A 54 12.57 -6.60 -8.24
CA HIS A 54 11.18 -6.76 -8.68
C HIS A 54 11.04 -6.48 -10.19
N PRO A 55 11.82 -7.15 -11.07
CA PRO A 55 11.81 -6.87 -12.52
C PRO A 55 10.44 -7.14 -13.17
N ASN A 56 9.65 -8.04 -12.60
CA ASN A 56 8.31 -8.42 -13.06
C ASN A 56 7.18 -7.75 -12.25
N GLY A 57 7.52 -6.74 -11.43
CA GLY A 57 6.61 -6.10 -10.49
C GLY A 57 6.53 -6.81 -9.14
N LEU A 58 5.55 -6.40 -8.33
CA LEU A 58 5.27 -6.92 -6.98
C LEU A 58 3.79 -6.70 -6.69
N GLY A 59 3.14 -7.66 -6.04
CA GLY A 59 1.74 -7.52 -5.62
C GLY A 59 1.56 -6.49 -4.51
N ARG A 60 2.34 -6.60 -3.43
CA ARG A 60 2.21 -5.69 -2.28
C ARG A 60 3.49 -5.46 -1.49
N TYR A 61 3.56 -4.30 -0.84
CA TYR A 61 4.35 -4.11 0.37
C TYR A 61 3.47 -4.22 1.60
N THR A 62 3.92 -4.97 2.61
CA THR A 62 3.28 -5.06 3.93
C THR A 62 4.07 -4.25 4.97
N GLN A 63 3.45 -3.97 6.12
CA GLN A 63 4.01 -3.13 7.19
C GLN A 63 4.52 -1.77 6.69
N TYR A 64 3.74 -1.15 5.79
CA TYR A 64 4.19 -0.01 5.00
C TYR A 64 4.31 1.31 5.78
N SER A 65 3.81 1.42 7.01
CA SER A 65 4.09 2.58 7.89
C SER A 65 5.57 2.75 8.25
N VAL A 66 6.42 1.79 7.84
CA VAL A 66 7.86 1.77 8.06
C VAL A 66 8.19 1.80 9.56
N VAL A 67 7.25 1.40 10.41
CA VAL A 67 7.41 1.25 11.87
C VAL A 67 8.05 2.48 12.54
N GLY A 68 7.71 3.68 12.05
CA GLY A 68 8.22 4.94 12.59
C GLY A 68 9.67 5.30 12.23
N ILE A 69 10.33 4.55 11.35
CA ILE A 69 11.68 4.86 10.85
C ILE A 69 11.70 6.17 10.04
N ALA A 70 10.59 6.50 9.39
CA ALA A 70 10.44 7.68 8.54
C ALA A 70 9.22 8.51 8.94
N GLY A 71 9.32 9.83 8.74
CA GLY A 71 8.19 10.75 8.95
C GLY A 71 7.16 10.66 7.82
N ALA A 72 5.93 11.11 8.07
CA ALA A 72 4.82 11.02 7.10
C ALA A 72 5.16 11.54 5.70
N ARG A 73 5.87 12.68 5.59
CA ARG A 73 6.31 13.24 4.30
C ARG A 73 7.27 12.33 3.55
N GLN A 74 8.26 11.77 4.25
CA GLN A 74 9.24 10.86 3.65
C GLN A 74 8.56 9.57 3.15
N ILE A 75 7.58 9.05 3.90
CA ILE A 75 6.80 7.89 3.48
C ILE A 75 5.97 8.24 2.23
N ALA A 76 5.32 9.41 2.18
CA ALA A 76 4.58 9.85 1.00
C ALA A 76 5.47 10.01 -0.24
N GLU A 77 6.67 10.59 -0.08
CA GLU A 77 7.67 10.72 -1.16
C GLU A 77 8.16 9.34 -1.65
N MET A 78 8.39 8.40 -0.71
CA MET A 78 8.72 7.01 -1.03
C MET A 78 7.58 6.30 -1.77
N SER A 79 6.32 6.48 -1.34
CA SER A 79 5.13 5.94 -2.01
C SER A 79 5.02 6.43 -3.45
N ASN A 80 5.23 7.72 -3.67
CA ASN A 80 5.22 8.29 -5.02
C ASN A 80 6.33 7.69 -5.89
N THR A 81 7.51 7.48 -5.32
CA THR A 81 8.64 6.85 -6.03
C THR A 81 8.32 5.40 -6.40
N LEU A 82 7.79 4.62 -5.45
CA LEU A 82 7.38 3.24 -5.68
C LEU A 82 6.29 3.17 -6.76
N GLN A 83 5.21 3.93 -6.62
CA GLN A 83 4.14 3.91 -7.62
C GLN A 83 4.63 4.35 -9.00
N ASN A 84 5.53 5.34 -9.07
CA ASN A 84 6.14 5.73 -10.34
C ASN A 84 6.94 4.57 -10.96
N PHE A 85 7.78 3.89 -10.16
CA PHE A 85 8.51 2.71 -10.61
C PHE A 85 7.58 1.64 -11.15
N TYR A 86 6.61 1.17 -10.36
CA TYR A 86 5.74 0.07 -10.77
C TYR A 86 4.88 0.43 -12.00
N CYS A 87 4.39 1.67 -12.08
CA CYS A 87 3.57 2.12 -13.21
C CYS A 87 4.35 2.42 -14.50
N LYS A 88 5.61 2.87 -14.40
CA LYS A 88 6.37 3.38 -15.57
C LYS A 88 7.58 2.54 -15.97
N HIS A 89 8.11 1.74 -15.05
CA HIS A 89 9.35 0.99 -15.22
C HIS A 89 9.13 -0.54 -15.22
N THR A 90 7.89 -1.00 -15.09
CA THR A 90 7.50 -2.40 -15.34
C THR A 90 6.67 -2.49 -16.61
N ARG A 91 6.70 -3.65 -17.27
CA ARG A 91 6.11 -3.85 -18.61
C ARG A 91 4.62 -3.54 -18.71
N LEU A 92 3.85 -3.91 -17.68
CA LEU A 92 2.39 -3.76 -17.66
C LEU A 92 1.92 -2.55 -16.83
N GLY A 93 2.82 -1.86 -16.13
CA GLY A 93 2.47 -0.67 -15.37
C GLY A 93 1.45 -0.93 -14.25
N ILE A 94 1.45 -2.12 -13.65
CA ILE A 94 0.54 -2.48 -12.56
C ILE A 94 1.01 -1.78 -11.28
N PRO A 95 0.22 -0.92 -10.63
CA PRO A 95 0.61 -0.27 -9.38
C PRO A 95 0.76 -1.30 -8.24
N VAL A 96 1.71 -1.06 -7.34
CA VAL A 96 1.90 -1.91 -6.16
C VAL A 96 0.88 -1.56 -5.07
N MET A 97 0.38 -2.57 -4.37
CA MET A 97 -0.46 -2.36 -3.19
C MET A 97 0.41 -1.98 -1.98
N LEU A 98 0.05 -0.89 -1.33
CA LEU A 98 0.73 -0.41 -0.12
C LEU A 98 -0.17 -0.69 1.08
N GLN A 99 0.18 -1.73 1.84
CA GLN A 99 -0.59 -2.28 2.94
C GLN A 99 0.09 -1.98 4.28
N THR A 100 -0.67 -1.47 5.25
CA THR A 100 -0.16 -1.16 6.60
C THR A 100 -1.03 -1.77 7.68
N GLU A 101 -0.51 -1.85 8.90
CA GLU A 101 -1.29 -2.15 10.09
C GLU A 101 -2.16 -0.94 10.47
N ASN A 102 -3.36 -1.16 11.02
CA ASN A 102 -4.28 -0.07 11.38
C ASN A 102 -5.13 -0.35 12.64
N LEU A 103 -4.66 -1.24 13.52
CA LEU A 103 -5.45 -1.81 14.61
C LEU A 103 -6.06 -0.76 15.55
N SER A 104 -5.28 0.23 15.95
CA SER A 104 -5.70 1.27 16.91
C SER A 104 -5.09 2.63 16.56
N GLY A 105 -4.97 2.92 15.27
CA GLY A 105 -4.25 4.09 14.76
C GLY A 105 -3.47 3.82 13.48
N TYR A 106 -2.91 4.88 12.88
CA TYR A 106 -1.87 4.73 11.87
C TYR A 106 -0.50 4.54 12.56
N PRO A 107 0.20 3.40 12.37
CA PRO A 107 1.41 3.04 13.13
C PRO A 107 2.68 3.64 12.53
N GLY A 108 2.60 4.87 12.04
CA GLY A 108 3.74 5.66 11.59
C GLY A 108 4.09 6.76 12.59
N PHE A 109 5.28 7.35 12.44
CA PHE A 109 5.71 8.45 13.31
C PHE A 109 4.73 9.64 13.18
N GLY A 110 4.15 10.06 14.30
CA GLY A 110 3.15 11.13 14.37
C GLY A 110 1.72 10.73 14.04
N GLY A 111 1.42 9.44 13.84
CA GLY A 111 0.04 8.95 13.69
C GLY A 111 -0.75 9.02 15.01
N THR A 112 -2.06 9.20 14.90
CA THR A 112 -2.95 9.23 16.06
C THR A 112 -3.08 7.83 16.67
N ILE A 113 -2.90 7.73 17.98
CA ILE A 113 -3.08 6.48 18.74
C ILE A 113 -4.42 6.53 19.47
N PHE A 114 -5.29 5.56 19.18
CA PHE A 114 -6.58 5.37 19.81
C PHE A 114 -6.52 4.29 20.90
N PRO A 115 -7.55 4.17 21.75
CA PRO A 115 -7.70 3.01 22.64
C PRO A 115 -7.57 1.70 21.86
N ALA A 116 -7.04 0.66 22.51
CA ALA A 116 -7.06 -0.68 21.95
C ALA A 116 -8.51 -1.11 21.64
N MET A 117 -8.71 -2.04 20.70
CA MET A 117 -10.06 -2.41 20.23
C MET A 117 -10.99 -2.91 21.34
N LEU A 118 -10.45 -3.49 22.43
CA LEU A 118 -11.25 -3.83 23.62
C LEU A 118 -11.80 -2.58 24.34
N GLY A 119 -11.01 -1.51 24.41
CA GLY A 119 -11.45 -0.22 24.95
C GLY A 119 -12.44 0.48 24.04
N ALA A 120 -12.25 0.39 22.72
CA ALA A 120 -13.23 0.87 21.75
C ALA A 120 -14.55 0.08 21.83
N ALA A 121 -14.50 -1.24 22.01
CA ALA A 121 -15.70 -2.07 22.19
C ALA A 121 -16.44 -1.74 23.49
N ALA A 122 -15.72 -1.40 24.56
CA ALA A 122 -16.32 -1.06 25.85
C ALA A 122 -17.16 0.24 25.83
N THR A 123 -17.09 1.05 24.76
CA THR A 123 -17.94 2.22 24.59
C THR A 123 -19.37 1.86 24.18
N PHE A 124 -19.56 0.71 23.52
CA PHE A 124 -20.81 0.34 22.83
C PHE A 124 -21.31 1.43 21.85
N ASP A 125 -20.40 2.22 21.29
CA ASP A 125 -20.70 3.34 20.38
C ASP A 125 -20.10 3.07 18.99
N GLU A 126 -20.91 2.49 18.11
CA GLU A 126 -20.54 2.20 16.72
C GLU A 126 -20.18 3.47 15.94
N SER A 127 -20.88 4.58 16.19
CA SER A 127 -20.65 5.84 15.50
C SER A 127 -19.28 6.42 15.85
N LEU A 128 -18.85 6.27 17.11
CA LEU A 128 -17.53 6.66 17.55
C LEU A 128 -16.43 5.79 16.94
N VAL A 129 -16.66 4.48 16.81
CA VAL A 129 -15.74 3.55 16.14
C VAL A 129 -15.63 3.86 14.64
N GLU A 130 -16.73 4.23 13.99
CA GLU A 130 -16.73 4.69 12.59
C GLU A 130 -15.91 5.97 12.42
N GLN A 131 -16.09 6.95 13.32
CA GLN A 131 -15.29 8.18 13.31
C GLN A 131 -13.79 7.91 13.50
N MET A 132 -13.44 7.00 14.42
CA MET A 132 -12.08 6.53 14.62
C MET A 132 -11.52 5.90 13.33
N GLY A 133 -12.26 4.99 12.71
CA GLY A 133 -11.89 4.39 11.42
C GLY A 133 -11.69 5.44 10.31
N GLY A 134 -12.53 6.47 10.29
CA GLY A 134 -12.39 7.60 9.37
C GLY A 134 -11.10 8.41 9.56
N VAL A 135 -10.67 8.65 10.81
CA VAL A 135 -9.36 9.29 11.09
C VAL A 135 -8.21 8.40 10.62
N ILE A 136 -8.24 7.12 11.00
CA ILE A 136 -7.21 6.13 10.64
C ILE A 136 -7.07 6.04 9.11
N GLY A 137 -8.19 5.98 8.38
CA GLY A 137 -8.21 5.94 6.93
C GLY A 137 -7.60 7.20 6.28
N ARG A 138 -7.89 8.40 6.81
CA ARG A 138 -7.31 9.65 6.30
C ARG A 138 -5.80 9.71 6.51
N GLU A 139 -5.30 9.36 7.70
CA GLU A 139 -3.86 9.35 7.99
C GLU A 139 -3.11 8.32 7.13
N THR A 140 -3.68 7.12 6.99
CA THR A 140 -3.14 6.05 6.16
C THR A 140 -3.08 6.46 4.68
N ARG A 141 -4.15 7.09 4.17
CA ARG A 141 -4.20 7.55 2.79
C ARG A 141 -3.23 8.69 2.52
N ALA A 142 -2.99 9.57 3.50
CA ALA A 142 -2.09 10.72 3.35
C ALA A 142 -0.64 10.31 3.02
N VAL A 143 -0.23 9.11 3.42
CA VAL A 143 1.10 8.56 3.09
C VAL A 143 1.10 7.61 1.88
N GLY A 144 -0.04 7.44 1.21
CA GLY A 144 -0.19 6.64 -0.01
C GLY A 144 -0.61 5.19 0.21
N ALA A 145 -0.73 4.72 1.45
CA ALA A 145 -1.28 3.40 1.74
C ALA A 145 -2.79 3.36 1.45
N ALA A 146 -3.27 2.24 0.91
CA ALA A 146 -4.66 2.09 0.47
C ALA A 146 -5.37 0.91 1.12
N GLN A 147 -4.67 0.14 1.96
CA GLN A 147 -5.21 -1.01 2.65
C GLN A 147 -4.66 -1.07 4.08
N GLY A 148 -5.57 -1.23 5.03
CA GLY A 148 -5.26 -1.57 6.41
C GLY A 148 -5.42 -3.07 6.68
N LEU A 149 -4.53 -3.65 7.47
CA LEU A 149 -4.67 -5.00 8.04
C LEU A 149 -5.56 -4.97 9.30
N SER A 150 -6.78 -4.47 9.13
CA SER A 150 -7.74 -4.25 10.21
C SER A 150 -9.15 -4.15 9.61
N PRO A 151 -10.22 -4.40 10.39
CA PRO A 151 -10.25 -4.75 11.81
C PRO A 151 -9.85 -6.21 12.09
N VAL A 152 -9.63 -6.53 13.37
CA VAL A 152 -9.68 -7.91 13.88
C VAL A 152 -11.11 -8.16 14.35
N LEU A 153 -11.76 -9.19 13.79
CA LEU A 153 -13.16 -9.55 14.05
C LEU A 153 -13.25 -10.84 14.87
#